data_AF-A0A233SPL1-F1
#
_entry.id   AF-A0A233SPL1-F1
#
_cell.length_a   1.000
_cell.length_b   1.000
_cell.length_c   1.000
_cell.angle_alpha   90.00
_cell.angle_beta   90.00
_cell.angle_gamma   90.00
#
_symmetry.space_group_name_H-M   'P 1'
#
loop_
_entity.id
_entity.type
_entity.pdbx_description
1 polymer ?
#
loop_
_entity_poly.entity_id
_entity_poly.type
_entity_poly.pdbx_seq_one_letter_code
_entity_poly.pdbx_strand_id
1 'polypeptide(L)'
;MNTQSDPTLEWIPATGIQLRKAGVQFDAVRLDGDHGREVADRLARMTGGDPGPVVESGSGRRCVYFLVAAGSTAHHSWPEDVTRLTSGPYRISFIPIPALEGQTWPLTWRYPPTAPDRLVHTLLLRTALREDAQP
;
A
#
# COMPACT_ATOMS: atom_id res chain seq x y z
N MET A 1 32.89 -2.50 -17.28
CA MET A 1 31.75 -3.41 -17.04
C MET A 1 30.66 -2.55 -16.46
N ASN A 2 29.62 -2.29 -17.24
CA ASN A 2 28.52 -1.41 -16.84
C ASN A 2 27.48 -2.31 -16.17
N THR A 3 27.41 -2.27 -14.84
CA THR A 3 26.29 -2.85 -14.10
C THR A 3 25.07 -2.01 -14.44
N GLN A 4 24.32 -2.48 -15.43
CA GLN A 4 22.94 -2.08 -15.64
C GLN A 4 22.21 -2.45 -14.35
N SER A 5 21.99 -1.45 -13.49
CA SER A 5 21.10 -1.58 -12.35
C SER A 5 19.75 -1.96 -12.94
N ASP A 6 19.39 -3.25 -12.86
CA ASP A 6 17.98 -3.62 -12.79
C ASP A 6 17.37 -2.66 -11.76
N PRO A 7 16.27 -1.95 -12.05
CA PRO A 7 15.72 -0.99 -11.11
C PRO A 7 15.16 -1.78 -9.93
N THR A 8 16.05 -2.12 -9.01
CA THR A 8 15.79 -2.81 -7.77
C THR A 8 14.79 -1.97 -7.01
N LEU A 9 13.89 -2.63 -6.29
CA LEU A 9 12.92 -1.97 -5.43
C LEU A 9 13.67 -1.36 -4.23
N GLU A 10 14.48 -0.30 -4.44
CA GLU A 10 15.40 0.30 -3.45
C GLU A 10 14.67 0.78 -2.19
N TRP A 11 13.36 1.02 -2.31
CA TRP A 11 12.51 1.40 -1.20
C TRP A 11 12.13 0.24 -0.30
N ILE A 12 12.30 -1.00 -0.74
CA ILE A 12 12.14 -2.19 0.10
C ILE A 12 13.41 -2.35 0.93
N PRO A 13 13.30 -2.48 2.26
CA PRO A 13 14.46 -2.73 3.08
C PRO A 13 15.01 -4.14 2.82
N ALA A 14 16.34 -4.27 2.90
CA ALA A 14 16.98 -5.59 2.77
C ALA A 14 16.58 -6.56 3.88
N THR A 15 16.32 -6.05 5.10
CA THR A 15 15.89 -6.84 6.26
C THR A 15 14.94 -6.05 7.16
N GLY A 16 14.09 -6.76 7.90
CA GLY A 16 13.20 -6.19 8.91
C GLY A 16 12.13 -5.25 8.36
N ILE A 17 11.75 -4.25 9.15
CA ILE A 17 10.74 -3.25 8.79
C ILE A 17 11.42 -1.88 8.76
N GLN A 18 11.18 -1.07 7.73
CA GLN A 18 11.60 0.33 7.68
C GLN A 18 10.44 1.26 7.38
N LEU A 19 10.53 2.48 7.91
CA LEU A 19 9.57 3.54 7.59
C LEU A 19 9.98 4.26 6.31
N ARG A 20 9.02 4.44 5.40
CA ARG A 20 9.15 5.31 4.22
C ARG A 20 8.26 6.53 4.38
N LYS A 21 8.78 7.69 4.00
CA LYS A 21 8.03 8.94 4.05
C LYS A 21 6.99 8.94 2.92
N ALA A 22 5.73 9.18 3.26
CA ALA A 22 4.67 9.34 2.27
C ALA A 22 4.95 10.53 1.35
N GLY A 23 4.46 10.48 0.11
CA GLY A 23 4.61 11.53 -0.89
C GLY A 23 6.01 11.63 -1.54
N VAL A 24 6.95 10.74 -1.18
CA VAL A 24 8.27 10.66 -1.85
C VAL A 24 8.23 9.64 -2.98
N GLN A 25 8.07 8.35 -2.63
CA GLN A 25 8.00 7.27 -3.62
C GLN A 25 6.55 6.84 -3.86
N PHE A 26 5.75 6.83 -2.80
CA PHE A 26 4.35 6.47 -2.81
C PHE A 26 3.64 7.15 -1.64
N ASP A 27 2.32 7.19 -1.72
CA ASP A 27 1.44 7.39 -0.57
C ASP A 27 0.90 6.04 -0.11
N ALA A 28 0.16 6.02 0.99
CA ALA A 28 -0.63 4.85 1.34
C ALA A 28 -2.07 5.21 1.71
N VAL A 29 -2.97 4.30 1.39
CA VAL A 29 -4.31 4.25 1.93
C VAL A 29 -4.34 3.14 2.97
N ARG A 30 -4.78 3.43 4.18
CA ARG A 30 -4.87 2.48 5.28
C ARG A 30 -6.33 2.23 5.63
N LEU A 31 -6.67 0.95 5.73
CA LEU A 31 -7.90 0.45 6.33
C LEU A 31 -7.56 -0.35 7.57
N ASP A 32 -8.40 -0.24 8.60
CA ASP A 32 -8.30 -1.07 9.81
C ASP A 32 -9.28 -2.24 9.73
N GLY A 33 -8.95 -3.35 10.40
CA GLY A 33 -9.83 -4.52 10.51
C GLY A 33 -9.91 -5.37 9.24
N ASP A 34 -10.84 -6.33 9.25
CA ASP A 34 -10.97 -7.33 8.19
C ASP A 34 -11.47 -6.73 6.85
N HIS A 35 -12.16 -5.59 6.88
CA HIS A 35 -12.56 -4.84 5.69
C HIS A 35 -11.36 -4.52 4.76
N GLY A 36 -10.21 -4.19 5.34
CA GLY A 36 -8.99 -3.95 4.57
C GLY A 36 -8.54 -5.17 3.74
N ARG A 37 -8.72 -6.39 4.28
CA ARG A 37 -8.38 -7.62 3.57
C ARG A 37 -9.37 -7.93 2.47
N GLU A 38 -10.66 -7.70 2.72
CA GLU A 38 -11.73 -7.88 1.74
C GLU A 38 -11.54 -6.97 0.52
N VAL A 39 -11.18 -5.70 0.74
CA VAL A 39 -10.86 -4.74 -0.32
C VAL A 39 -9.63 -5.20 -1.11
N ALA A 40 -8.60 -5.72 -0.44
CA ALA A 40 -7.41 -6.24 -1.11
C ALA A 40 -7.72 -7.47 -1.99
N ASP A 41 -8.58 -8.38 -1.54
CA ASP A 41 -8.98 -9.55 -2.32
C ASP A 41 -9.87 -9.18 -3.50
N ARG A 42 -10.72 -8.16 -3.32
CA ARG A 42 -11.51 -7.60 -4.43
C ARG A 42 -10.60 -6.97 -5.48
N LEU A 43 -9.63 -6.17 -5.07
CA LEU A 43 -8.64 -5.60 -5.97
C LEU A 43 -7.89 -6.68 -6.75
N ALA A 44 -7.46 -7.76 -6.09
CA ALA A 44 -6.80 -8.87 -6.76
C ALA A 44 -7.72 -9.51 -7.82
N ARG A 45 -9.00 -9.71 -7.52
CA ARG A 45 -9.97 -10.21 -8.52
C ARG A 45 -10.12 -9.25 -9.71
N MET A 46 -10.18 -7.94 -9.46
CA MET A 46 -10.32 -6.91 -10.51
C MET A 46 -9.08 -6.80 -11.40
N THR A 47 -7.92 -7.23 -10.92
CA THR A 47 -6.61 -7.05 -11.58
C THR A 47 -5.97 -8.37 -12.04
N GLY A 48 -6.71 -9.48 -11.99
CA GLY A 48 -6.18 -10.79 -12.40
C GLY A 48 -5.10 -11.33 -11.46
N GLY A 49 -5.10 -10.93 -10.20
CA GLY A 49 -4.17 -11.39 -9.16
C GLY A 49 -3.00 -10.44 -8.88
N ASP A 50 -2.88 -9.33 -9.63
CA ASP A 50 -1.81 -8.33 -9.45
C ASP A 50 -2.37 -6.94 -9.11
N PRO A 51 -2.86 -6.73 -7.87
CA PRO A 51 -3.44 -5.47 -7.46
C PRO A 51 -2.41 -4.36 -7.21
N GLY A 52 -1.12 -4.69 -7.28
CA GLY A 52 -0.03 -3.88 -6.75
C GLY A 52 0.26 -4.16 -5.27
N PRO A 53 1.29 -3.49 -4.70
CA PRO A 53 1.80 -3.75 -3.36
C PRO A 53 0.80 -3.42 -2.24
N VAL A 54 0.52 -4.43 -1.43
CA VAL A 54 -0.34 -4.35 -0.25
C VAL A 54 0.38 -4.99 0.94
N VAL A 55 0.52 -4.22 2.01
CA VAL A 55 1.06 -4.68 3.30
C VAL A 55 -0.09 -4.92 4.26
N GLU A 56 -0.07 -6.01 5.02
CA GLU A 56 -1.00 -6.24 6.12
C GLU A 56 -0.29 -6.44 7.45
N SER A 57 -0.94 -6.04 8.54
CA SER A 57 -0.51 -6.31 9.91
C SER A 57 -1.25 -7.54 10.48
N GLY A 58 -0.49 -8.52 10.96
CA GLY A 58 -1.02 -9.67 11.69
C GLY A 58 -1.38 -9.39 13.16
N SER A 59 -1.04 -8.20 13.68
CA SER A 59 -1.32 -7.82 15.07
C SER A 59 -1.97 -6.43 15.18
N GLY A 60 -2.44 -6.08 16.38
CA GLY A 60 -3.13 -4.81 16.65
C GLY A 60 -4.47 -4.72 15.91
N ARG A 61 -4.71 -3.59 15.24
CA ARG A 61 -5.95 -3.33 14.47
C ARG A 61 -6.03 -4.07 13.12
N ARG A 62 -5.10 -4.98 12.83
CA ARG A 62 -5.01 -5.71 11.55
C ARG A 62 -5.06 -4.80 10.33
N CYS A 63 -4.35 -3.68 10.41
CA CYS A 63 -4.39 -2.67 9.37
C CYS A 63 -3.80 -3.19 8.05
N VAL A 64 -4.40 -2.76 6.94
CA VAL A 64 -3.95 -3.04 5.58
C VAL A 64 -3.56 -1.73 4.92
N TYR A 65 -2.37 -1.68 4.32
CA TYR A 65 -1.81 -0.53 3.64
C TYR A 65 -1.73 -0.81 2.14
N PHE A 66 -2.47 -0.04 1.35
CA PHE A 66 -2.40 -0.04 -0.10
C PHE A 66 -1.41 1.02 -0.53
N LEU A 67 -0.30 0.63 -1.15
CA LEU A 67 0.69 1.60 -1.61
C LEU A 67 0.27 2.12 -2.99
N VAL A 68 0.01 3.42 -3.06
CA VAL A 68 -0.52 4.10 -4.26
C VAL A 68 0.45 5.16 -4.73
N ALA A 69 0.35 5.57 -5.98
CA ALA A 69 1.20 6.64 -6.52
C ALA A 69 1.16 7.90 -5.64
N ALA A 70 2.31 8.52 -5.40
CA ALA A 70 2.40 9.73 -4.59
C ALA A 70 1.50 10.84 -5.15
N GLY A 71 0.72 11.49 -4.29
CA GLY A 71 -0.22 12.55 -4.65
C GLY A 71 -1.52 12.05 -5.30
N SER A 72 -1.63 10.78 -5.71
CA SER A 72 -2.80 10.26 -6.42
C SER A 72 -4.07 10.24 -5.58
N THR A 73 -3.94 10.25 -4.25
CA THR A 73 -5.09 10.30 -3.33
C THR A 73 -5.65 11.70 -3.15
N ALA A 74 -4.99 12.73 -3.69
CA ALA A 74 -5.48 14.10 -3.69
C ALA A 74 -6.71 14.25 -4.60
N HIS A 75 -7.51 15.29 -4.37
CA HIS A 75 -8.68 15.64 -5.19
C HIS A 75 -9.77 14.55 -5.28
N HIS A 76 -9.77 13.60 -4.35
CA HIS A 76 -10.77 12.55 -4.25
C HIS A 76 -11.40 12.55 -2.87
N SER A 77 -12.73 12.38 -2.82
CA SER A 77 -13.43 12.06 -1.58
C SER A 77 -13.18 10.59 -1.25
N TRP A 78 -12.87 10.34 0.03
CA TRP A 78 -12.61 9.03 0.61
C TRP A 78 -13.63 8.75 1.72
N PRO A 79 -14.03 7.48 1.91
CA PRO A 79 -14.82 7.05 3.06
C PRO A 79 -14.18 7.47 4.41
N GLU A 80 -15.00 7.59 5.46
CA GLU A 80 -14.55 8.06 6.78
C GLU A 80 -13.59 7.09 7.48
N ASP A 81 -13.77 5.80 7.25
CA ASP A 81 -12.94 4.70 7.76
C ASP A 81 -11.57 4.60 7.07
N VAL A 82 -11.38 5.33 5.96
CA VAL A 82 -10.11 5.37 5.24
C VAL A 82 -9.16 6.39 5.86
N THR A 83 -7.99 5.90 6.31
CA THR A 83 -6.88 6.76 6.71
C THR A 83 -5.92 6.95 5.54
N ARG A 84 -5.77 8.19 5.07
CA ARG A 84 -4.76 8.55 4.06
C ARG A 84 -3.43 8.93 4.70
N LEU A 85 -2.37 8.26 4.27
CA LEU A 85 -0.99 8.57 4.63
C LEU A 85 -0.33 9.25 3.43
N THR A 86 -0.34 10.58 3.46
CA THR A 86 0.22 11.43 2.41
C THR A 86 1.19 12.44 3.01
N SER A 87 1.97 13.10 2.16
CA SER A 87 2.66 14.33 2.55
C SER A 87 1.97 15.56 1.94
N GLY A 88 2.03 16.67 2.65
CA GLY A 88 1.54 17.97 2.18
C GLY A 88 2.05 19.09 3.09
N PRO A 89 1.69 20.35 2.82
CA PRO A 89 2.02 21.46 3.70
C PRO A 89 1.59 21.13 5.13
N TYR A 90 2.54 21.15 6.06
CA TYR A 90 2.33 20.84 7.50
C TYR A 90 1.86 19.41 7.83
N ARG A 91 1.95 18.46 6.89
CA ARG A 91 1.61 17.05 7.10
C ARG A 91 2.76 16.15 6.68
N ILE A 92 3.25 15.36 7.62
CA ILE A 92 4.22 14.29 7.38
C ILE A 92 3.60 12.99 7.87
N SER A 93 3.68 11.95 7.04
CA SER A 93 3.24 10.61 7.38
C SER A 93 4.32 9.61 6.99
N PHE A 94 4.39 8.52 7.74
CA PHE A 94 5.32 7.43 7.49
C PHE A 94 4.55 6.13 7.29
N ILE A 95 5.03 5.32 6.36
CA ILE A 95 4.41 4.08 5.93
C ILE A 95 5.39 2.96 6.28
N PRO A 96 4.97 1.95 7.05
CA PRO A 96 5.86 0.86 7.41
C PRO A 96 5.94 -0.14 6.26
N ILE A 97 7.17 -0.45 5.84
CA ILE A 97 7.47 -1.35 4.73
C ILE A 97 8.28 -2.53 5.26
N PRO A 98 7.75 -3.77 5.17
CA PRO A 98 8.53 -4.95 5.48
C PRO A 98 9.49 -5.29 4.33
N ALA A 99 10.61 -5.92 4.66
CA ALA A 99 11.44 -6.62 3.69
C ALA A 99 10.62 -7.71 2.96
N LEU A 100 11.06 -8.11 1.76
CA LEU A 100 10.40 -9.20 1.02
C LEU A 100 10.58 -10.56 1.71
N GLU A 101 11.70 -10.73 2.40
CA GLU A 101 12.07 -11.98 3.06
C GLU A 101 12.54 -11.73 4.51
N GLY A 102 12.63 -12.82 5.27
CA GLY A 102 13.07 -12.80 6.66
C GLY A 102 11.97 -12.45 7.65
N GLN A 103 12.36 -12.11 8.87
CA GLN A 103 11.42 -11.91 9.97
C GLN A 103 10.91 -10.47 10.01
N THR A 104 9.71 -10.28 9.47
CA THR A 104 9.05 -8.97 9.34
C THR A 104 7.77 -8.86 10.18
N TRP A 105 7.48 -9.86 11.02
CA TRP A 105 6.36 -9.81 11.95
C TRP A 105 6.40 -8.52 12.79
N PRO A 106 5.28 -7.79 12.95
CA PRO A 106 3.91 -8.19 12.61
C PRO A 106 3.45 -7.88 11.17
N LEU A 107 4.31 -7.34 10.30
CA LEU A 107 3.93 -6.96 8.95
C LEU A 107 4.28 -8.04 7.93
N THR A 108 3.41 -8.23 6.96
CA THR A 108 3.68 -9.10 5.81
C THR A 108 3.17 -8.47 4.54
N TRP A 109 3.76 -8.84 3.42
CA TRP A 109 3.18 -8.60 2.11
C TRP A 109 1.96 -9.50 1.94
N ARG A 110 0.79 -8.91 1.69
CA ARG A 110 -0.36 -9.64 1.17
C ARG A 110 -0.22 -9.83 -0.34
N TYR A 111 0.19 -8.74 -1.00
CA TYR A 111 0.59 -8.70 -2.40
C TYR A 111 1.93 -7.98 -2.48
N PRO A 112 3.04 -8.66 -2.79
CA PRO A 112 4.35 -8.02 -2.87
C PRO A 112 4.45 -7.15 -4.14
N PRO A 113 5.30 -6.11 -4.13
CA PRO A 113 5.58 -5.32 -5.33
C PRO A 113 6.24 -6.18 -6.41
N THR A 114 5.76 -6.05 -7.65
CA THR A 114 6.28 -6.77 -8.82
C THR A 114 7.22 -5.91 -9.67
N ALA A 115 7.06 -4.59 -9.64
CA ALA A 115 7.94 -3.61 -10.26
C ALA A 115 7.87 -2.24 -9.55
N PRO A 116 8.88 -1.36 -9.70
CA PRO A 116 8.93 -0.07 -9.00
C PRO A 116 7.76 0.88 -9.27
N ASP A 117 7.15 0.80 -10.44
CA ASP A 117 6.05 1.64 -10.91
C ASP A 117 4.67 0.96 -10.80
N ARG A 118 4.63 -0.31 -10.42
CA ARG A 118 3.40 -1.12 -10.30
C ARG A 118 2.77 -0.97 -8.94
N LEU A 119 2.37 0.26 -8.61
CA LEU A 119 1.62 0.59 -7.38
C LEU A 119 0.13 0.26 -7.53
N VAL A 120 -0.59 0.19 -6.41
CA VAL A 120 -2.05 0.01 -6.41
C VAL A 120 -2.71 1.17 -7.15
N HIS A 121 -3.58 0.86 -8.12
CA HIS A 121 -4.25 1.88 -8.90
C HIS A 121 -5.34 2.58 -8.08
N THR A 122 -5.18 3.87 -7.81
CA THR A 122 -6.02 4.65 -6.88
C THR A 122 -7.50 4.64 -7.26
N LEU A 123 -7.84 4.74 -8.55
CA LEU A 123 -9.25 4.70 -8.96
C LEU A 123 -9.86 3.30 -8.81
N LEU A 124 -9.08 2.23 -8.98
CA LEU A 124 -9.58 0.87 -8.77
C LEU A 124 -9.80 0.62 -7.28
N LEU A 125 -8.89 1.10 -6.42
CA LEU A 125 -9.05 1.05 -4.98
C LEU A 125 -10.32 1.79 -4.53
N ARG A 126 -10.59 2.97 -5.10
CA ARG A 126 -11.83 3.71 -4.82
C ARG A 126 -13.09 2.98 -5.28
N THR A 127 -13.03 2.28 -6.42
CA THR A 127 -14.15 1.44 -6.86
C THR A 127 -14.36 0.26 -5.92
N ALA A 128 -13.28 -0.43 -5.52
CA ALA A 128 -13.33 -1.56 -4.60
C ALA A 128 -13.93 -1.18 -3.23
N LEU A 129 -13.61 0.02 -2.73
CA LEU A 129 -14.16 0.59 -1.50
C LEU A 129 -15.66 0.91 -1.56
N ARG A 130 -16.23 1.14 -2.75
CA ARG A 130 -17.62 1.60 -2.89
C ARG A 130 -18.63 0.47 -2.92
N GLU A 131 -18.27 -0.69 -3.45
CA GLU A 131 -19.20 -1.82 -3.50
C GLU A 131 -19.31 -2.59 -2.15
N ASP A 132 -18.83 -1.99 -1.06
CA ASP A 132 -19.20 -2.31 0.33
C ASP A 132 -20.21 -1.31 0.94
N ALA A 133 -20.45 -0.17 0.27
CA ALA A 133 -21.37 0.87 0.74
C ALA A 133 -22.81 0.71 0.23
N GLN A 134 -23.16 -0.45 -0.34
CA GLN A 134 -24.50 -0.74 -0.84
C GLN A 134 -25.29 -1.50 0.24
N PRO A 135 -26.39 -0.95 0.78
CA PRO A 135 -27.26 -1.66 1.72
C PRO A 135 -28.04 -2.81 1.06
#